data_AF-A0A2G8S3W2-F1
#
_entry.id   AF-A0A2G8S3W2-F1
#
_cell.length_a   1.000
_cell.length_b   1.000
_cell.length_c   1.000
_cell.angle_alpha   90.00
_cell.angle_beta   90.00
_cell.angle_gamma   90.00
#
_symmetry.space_group_name_H-M   'P 1'
#
loop_
_entity.id
_entity.type
_entity.pdbx_description
1 polymer ?
#
loop_
_entity_poly.entity_id
_entity_poly.type
_entity_poly.pdbx_seq_one_letter_code
_entity_poly.pdbx_strand_id
1 'polypeptide(L)'
;MSFKPNDLAAKSTTPATKSEAAHHPEMMPPSFHGNFDLYAMELPFIRSKFTPEHDYAALLNELRYHQAKPDSSAQIYLPDTDEFSAGVPGRLRSLPVEDPLEGMPYQLELTSLALRDSVSFTACETTEDALYSSAAPVSSARRTPGMTATIVLADDECGVIMTESSFKMRRAWVNPDGKDEVFSVYIACTSACACGILEDDYVDVRLPFWGIRARVGPDGREIGLGTTGEDDENMDMRTLRLSLSRAALNRDL
;
A
#
# COMPACT_ATOMS: atom_id res chain seq x y z
N MET A 1 87.47 20.27 -21.55
CA MET A 1 86.41 19.23 -21.60
C MET A 1 85.10 19.94 -21.91
N SER A 2 84.49 19.56 -23.03
CA SER A 2 83.19 20.01 -23.53
C SER A 2 82.05 19.70 -22.57
N PHE A 3 80.97 20.49 -22.59
CA PHE A 3 79.60 20.10 -22.99
C PHE A 3 78.62 21.27 -22.76
N LYS A 4 78.05 21.81 -23.86
CA LYS A 4 76.63 22.22 -23.98
C LYS A 4 75.86 21.00 -24.56
N PRO A 5 74.51 20.92 -24.69
CA PRO A 5 73.40 21.86 -24.40
C PRO A 5 72.15 21.21 -23.73
N ASN A 6 71.07 22.01 -23.64
CA ASN A 6 69.64 21.72 -23.40
C ASN A 6 69.07 20.37 -23.91
N ASP A 7 68.09 19.84 -23.16
CA ASP A 7 66.90 19.10 -23.67
C ASP A 7 65.80 19.14 -22.58
N LEU A 8 64.66 19.78 -22.83
CA LEU A 8 63.40 19.25 -23.39
C LEU A 8 62.48 18.56 -22.36
N ALA A 9 61.44 19.32 -21.98
CA ALA A 9 60.04 18.96 -21.70
C ALA A 9 59.67 17.56 -21.16
N ALA A 10 58.96 17.55 -20.01
CA ALA A 10 57.77 16.71 -19.82
C ALA A 10 56.84 17.36 -18.79
N LYS A 11 55.83 18.10 -19.28
CA LYS A 11 54.71 18.59 -18.47
C LYS A 11 53.67 17.47 -18.47
N SER A 12 53.66 16.64 -17.42
CA SER A 12 52.65 15.58 -17.26
C SER A 12 51.31 16.22 -16.93
N THR A 13 50.49 16.42 -17.97
CA THR A 13 49.07 16.75 -17.84
C THR A 13 48.30 15.45 -17.66
N THR A 14 47.95 15.13 -16.42
CA THR A 14 46.99 14.09 -16.08
C THR A 14 45.64 14.46 -16.70
N PRO A 15 45.00 13.60 -17.51
CA PRO A 15 43.63 13.85 -17.95
C PRO A 15 42.73 13.70 -16.73
N ALA A 16 42.14 14.80 -16.29
CA ALA A 16 41.03 14.80 -15.37
C ALA A 16 39.87 14.06 -16.06
N THR A 17 39.67 12.81 -15.66
CA THR A 17 38.47 12.04 -15.97
C THR A 17 37.29 12.84 -15.45
N LYS A 18 36.63 13.55 -16.37
CA LYS A 18 35.37 14.24 -16.13
C LYS A 18 34.37 13.16 -15.76
N SER A 19 34.15 12.99 -14.46
CA SER A 19 33.11 12.14 -13.91
C SER A 19 31.79 12.64 -14.47
N GLU A 20 31.33 11.98 -15.53
CA GLU A 20 30.01 12.12 -16.09
C GLU A 20 29.05 11.69 -14.99
N ALA A 21 28.51 12.68 -14.27
CA ALA A 21 27.48 12.46 -13.28
C ALA A 21 26.33 11.76 -14.02
N ALA A 22 26.14 10.48 -13.70
CA ALA A 22 25.02 9.70 -14.20
C ALA A 22 23.75 10.52 -13.95
N HIS A 23 23.09 10.93 -15.04
CA HIS A 23 21.74 11.44 -14.99
C HIS A 23 20.87 10.32 -14.42
N HIS A 24 20.69 10.33 -13.09
CA HIS A 24 19.63 9.55 -12.48
C HIS A 24 18.32 10.11 -13.05
N PRO A 25 17.48 9.30 -13.70
CA PRO A 25 16.17 9.74 -14.12
C PRO A 25 15.44 10.26 -12.89
N GLU A 26 14.97 11.49 -12.98
CA GLU A 26 14.18 12.13 -11.94
C GLU A 26 12.89 11.30 -11.82
N MET A 27 12.85 10.40 -10.84
CA MET A 27 11.70 9.54 -10.61
C MET A 27 10.52 10.43 -10.25
N MET A 28 9.46 10.37 -11.06
CA MET A 28 8.23 11.10 -10.78
C MET A 28 7.75 10.85 -9.35
N PRO A 29 7.21 11.88 -8.67
CA PRO A 29 6.63 11.72 -7.35
C PRO A 29 5.49 10.68 -7.41
N PRO A 30 5.32 9.87 -6.35
CA PRO A 30 4.22 8.91 -6.30
C PRO A 30 2.88 9.62 -6.37
N SER A 31 2.00 9.18 -7.28
CA SER A 31 0.58 9.51 -7.22
C SER A 31 -0.13 8.50 -6.34
N PHE A 32 -0.79 8.95 -5.29
CA PHE A 32 -1.57 8.09 -4.39
C PHE A 32 -3.06 8.05 -4.77
N HIS A 33 -3.48 8.78 -5.79
CA HIS A 33 -4.89 8.84 -6.19
C HIS A 33 -5.28 7.65 -7.08
N GLY A 34 -6.57 7.34 -7.10
CA GLY A 34 -7.18 6.27 -7.89
C GLY A 34 -7.62 5.06 -7.06
N ASN A 35 -7.93 3.98 -7.76
CA ASN A 35 -8.36 2.72 -7.20
C ASN A 35 -7.18 1.78 -6.97
N PHE A 36 -7.23 1.04 -5.86
CA PHE A 36 -6.22 0.05 -5.53
C PHE A 36 -6.87 -1.25 -5.06
N ASP A 37 -6.31 -2.36 -5.52
CA ASP A 37 -6.58 -3.68 -4.97
C ASP A 37 -5.53 -3.99 -3.90
N LEU A 38 -6.00 -4.40 -2.73
CA LEU A 38 -5.18 -4.71 -1.57
C LEU A 38 -5.23 -6.20 -1.27
N TYR A 39 -4.08 -6.78 -0.98
CA TYR A 39 -3.93 -8.20 -0.66
C TYR A 39 -3.22 -8.35 0.68
N ALA A 40 -3.87 -9.02 1.63
CA ALA A 40 -3.34 -9.18 2.97
C ALA A 40 -2.01 -9.95 2.90
N MET A 41 -0.96 -9.41 3.54
CA MET A 41 0.39 -9.97 3.39
C MET A 41 0.53 -11.40 3.95
N GLU A 42 -0.43 -11.83 4.77
CA GLU A 42 -0.49 -13.16 5.36
C GLU A 42 -1.01 -14.25 4.40
N LEU A 43 -1.55 -13.86 3.24
CA LEU A 43 -2.07 -14.80 2.26
C LEU A 43 -0.96 -15.80 1.82
N PRO A 44 -1.25 -17.11 1.78
CA PRO A 44 -0.22 -18.13 1.52
C PRO A 44 0.55 -17.92 0.22
N PHE A 45 -0.12 -17.49 -0.86
CA PHE A 45 0.53 -17.26 -2.16
C PHE A 45 1.53 -16.10 -2.11
N ILE A 46 1.25 -15.05 -1.33
CA ILE A 46 2.16 -13.92 -1.12
C ILE A 46 3.36 -14.37 -0.30
N ARG A 47 3.12 -15.05 0.82
CA ARG A 47 4.19 -15.54 1.69
C ARG A 47 5.16 -16.42 0.92
N SER A 48 4.64 -17.33 0.07
CA SER A 48 5.49 -18.26 -0.69
C SER A 48 6.43 -17.60 -1.71
N LYS A 49 6.08 -16.41 -2.22
CA LYS A 49 6.84 -15.72 -3.28
C LYS A 49 7.83 -14.70 -2.75
N PHE A 50 7.61 -14.24 -1.53
CA PHE A 50 8.32 -13.07 -1.02
C PHE A 50 9.30 -13.48 0.12
N THR A 51 9.26 -14.73 0.62
CA THR A 51 10.32 -15.37 1.44
C THR A 51 11.32 -16.14 0.56
N PRO A 52 12.66 -16.09 0.80
CA PRO A 52 13.40 -15.21 1.71
C PRO A 52 13.95 -13.93 1.04
N GLU A 53 13.86 -13.82 -0.29
CA GLU A 53 14.39 -12.69 -1.07
C GLU A 53 13.26 -11.82 -1.64
N HIS A 54 13.44 -10.50 -1.56
CA HIS A 54 12.43 -9.49 -1.88
C HIS A 54 12.33 -9.22 -3.38
N ASP A 55 11.72 -10.12 -4.11
CA ASP A 55 11.42 -9.89 -5.52
C ASP A 55 10.09 -9.17 -5.69
N TYR A 56 10.11 -7.84 -5.69
CA TYR A 56 8.92 -7.01 -5.91
C TYR A 56 8.31 -7.21 -7.30
N ALA A 57 9.11 -7.58 -8.31
CA ALA A 57 8.61 -7.86 -9.65
C ALA A 57 7.85 -9.19 -9.68
N ALA A 58 8.36 -10.23 -9.01
CA ALA A 58 7.63 -11.48 -8.83
C ALA A 58 6.36 -11.29 -7.99
N LEU A 59 6.43 -10.50 -6.92
CA LEU A 59 5.26 -10.12 -6.12
C LEU A 59 4.20 -9.45 -7.00
N LEU A 60 4.57 -8.42 -7.76
CA LEU A 60 3.63 -7.70 -8.65
C LEU A 60 2.97 -8.66 -9.65
N ASN A 61 3.74 -9.57 -10.26
CA ASN A 61 3.20 -10.55 -11.20
C ASN A 61 2.19 -11.49 -10.53
N GLU A 62 2.49 -11.95 -9.30
CA GLU A 62 1.58 -12.79 -8.52
C GLU A 62 0.30 -12.00 -8.17
N LEU A 63 0.43 -10.77 -7.66
CA LEU A 63 -0.71 -9.92 -7.34
C LEU A 63 -1.60 -9.66 -8.57
N ARG A 64 -1.01 -9.39 -9.75
CA ARG A 64 -1.75 -9.22 -11.01
C ARG A 64 -2.47 -10.50 -11.45
N TYR A 65 -1.86 -11.66 -11.25
CA TYR A 65 -2.51 -12.94 -11.52
C TYR A 65 -3.78 -13.12 -10.67
N HIS A 66 -3.72 -12.76 -9.39
CA HIS A 66 -4.89 -12.79 -8.51
C HIS A 66 -5.86 -11.63 -8.78
N GLN A 67 -5.38 -10.46 -9.22
CA GLN A 67 -6.21 -9.33 -9.63
C GLN A 67 -7.09 -9.63 -10.84
N ALA A 68 -6.67 -10.56 -11.70
CA ALA A 68 -7.51 -11.04 -12.79
C ALA A 68 -8.79 -11.71 -12.27
N LYS A 69 -8.75 -12.22 -11.03
CA LYS A 69 -9.85 -12.78 -10.27
C LYS A 69 -10.38 -11.72 -9.28
N PRO A 70 -11.65 -11.76 -8.88
CA PRO A 70 -12.17 -10.90 -7.81
C PRO A 70 -11.69 -11.40 -6.42
N ASP A 71 -10.37 -11.59 -6.28
CA ASP A 71 -9.71 -12.19 -5.10
C ASP A 71 -8.88 -11.15 -4.34
N SER A 72 -9.29 -9.88 -4.32
CA SER A 72 -8.67 -8.88 -3.44
C SER A 72 -9.12 -9.10 -1.99
N SER A 73 -8.26 -8.77 -1.02
CA SER A 73 -8.63 -8.81 0.41
C SER A 73 -9.37 -7.54 0.83
N ALA A 74 -9.04 -6.44 0.19
CA ALA A 74 -9.67 -5.14 0.35
C ALA A 74 -9.50 -4.33 -0.94
N GLN A 75 -10.30 -3.29 -1.10
CA GLN A 75 -10.17 -2.28 -2.14
C GLN A 75 -10.23 -0.90 -1.52
N ILE A 76 -9.48 0.04 -2.08
CA ILE A 76 -9.56 1.45 -1.70
C ILE A 76 -9.72 2.33 -2.93
N TYR A 77 -10.38 3.46 -2.74
CA TYR A 77 -10.36 4.59 -3.66
C TYR A 77 -9.81 5.81 -2.91
N LEU A 78 -8.83 6.46 -3.51
CA LEU A 78 -8.26 7.71 -3.01
C LEU A 78 -8.60 8.83 -4.02
N PRO A 79 -9.42 9.82 -3.63
CA PRO A 79 -9.82 10.93 -4.49
C PRO A 79 -8.60 11.74 -4.89
N ASP A 80 -8.66 12.41 -6.04
CA ASP A 80 -7.56 13.29 -6.46
C ASP A 80 -7.41 14.51 -5.54
N THR A 81 -6.35 15.30 -5.75
CA THR A 81 -6.06 16.47 -4.90
C THR A 81 -7.19 17.50 -4.89
N ASP A 82 -7.90 17.68 -6.01
CA ASP A 82 -8.95 18.68 -6.14
C ASP A 82 -10.23 18.21 -5.42
N GLU A 83 -10.60 16.94 -5.61
CA GLU A 83 -11.69 16.27 -4.89
C GLU A 83 -11.42 16.22 -3.39
N PHE A 84 -10.20 15.86 -3.00
CA PHE A 84 -9.77 15.85 -1.61
C PHE A 84 -9.88 17.26 -0.99
N SER A 85 -9.47 18.30 -1.73
CA SER A 85 -9.61 19.70 -1.29
C SER A 85 -11.07 20.15 -1.18
N ALA A 86 -11.97 19.53 -1.96
CA ALA A 86 -13.41 19.73 -1.87
C ALA A 86 -14.06 18.93 -0.73
N GLY A 87 -13.29 18.15 0.04
CA GLY A 87 -13.76 17.36 1.17
C GLY A 87 -14.40 16.03 0.76
N VAL A 88 -14.19 15.56 -0.47
CA VAL A 88 -14.62 14.22 -0.88
C VAL A 88 -13.80 13.18 -0.11
N PRO A 89 -14.43 12.25 0.64
CA PRO A 89 -13.72 11.20 1.34
C PRO A 89 -13.21 10.14 0.36
N GLY A 90 -12.14 9.45 0.75
CA GLY A 90 -11.80 8.18 0.09
C GLY A 90 -12.77 7.08 0.51
N ARG A 91 -12.68 5.94 -0.19
CA ARG A 91 -13.52 4.77 0.11
C ARG A 91 -12.64 3.58 0.44
N LEU A 92 -13.13 2.73 1.33
CA LEU A 92 -12.49 1.48 1.71
C LEU A 92 -13.56 0.40 1.80
N ARG A 93 -13.26 -0.77 1.22
CA ARG A 93 -14.01 -2.00 1.41
C ARG A 93 -13.02 -3.08 1.82
N SER A 94 -13.28 -3.77 2.93
CA SER A 94 -12.31 -4.71 3.51
C SER A 94 -13.03 -5.96 4.01
N LEU A 95 -12.65 -7.15 3.53
CA LEU A 95 -13.29 -8.40 3.97
C LEU A 95 -13.19 -8.66 5.49
N PRO A 96 -12.08 -8.33 6.16
CA PRO A 96 -11.97 -8.55 7.59
C PRO A 96 -12.80 -7.58 8.45
N VAL A 97 -13.38 -6.53 7.86
CA VAL A 97 -14.18 -5.52 8.56
C VAL A 97 -15.62 -5.64 8.05
N GLU A 98 -16.39 -6.57 8.65
CA GLU A 98 -17.74 -6.94 8.22
C GLU A 98 -18.77 -6.81 9.34
N ASP A 99 -20.02 -6.58 8.95
CA ASP A 99 -21.18 -6.63 9.83
C ASP A 99 -21.36 -8.07 10.36
N PRO A 100 -21.28 -8.30 11.69
CA PRO A 100 -21.44 -9.63 12.26
C PRO A 100 -22.86 -10.19 12.09
N LEU A 101 -23.87 -9.34 11.88
CA LEU A 101 -25.26 -9.74 11.69
C LEU A 101 -25.55 -10.14 10.23
N GLU A 102 -25.09 -9.34 9.28
CA GLU A 102 -25.33 -9.59 7.85
C GLU A 102 -24.24 -10.44 7.19
N GLY A 103 -23.05 -10.53 7.78
CA GLY A 103 -21.89 -11.18 7.18
C GLY A 103 -21.47 -10.48 5.88
N MET A 104 -21.61 -9.15 5.84
CA MET A 104 -21.30 -8.30 4.68
C MET A 104 -20.25 -7.25 5.07
N PRO A 105 -19.25 -6.96 4.20
CA PRO A 105 -18.25 -5.94 4.51
C PRO A 105 -18.91 -4.58 4.74
N TYR A 106 -18.47 -3.86 5.79
CA TYR A 106 -18.92 -2.50 6.02
C TYR A 106 -18.54 -1.59 4.85
N GLN A 107 -19.38 -0.60 4.57
CA GLN A 107 -19.00 0.51 3.70
C GLN A 107 -18.19 1.50 4.54
N LEU A 108 -16.91 1.67 4.23
CA LEU A 108 -16.00 2.52 4.99
C LEU A 108 -15.53 3.71 4.17
N GLU A 109 -15.36 4.83 4.85
CA GLU A 109 -14.77 6.05 4.28
C GLU A 109 -13.38 6.33 4.86
N LEU A 110 -12.51 6.88 4.02
CA LEU A 110 -11.21 7.40 4.38
C LEU A 110 -11.30 8.91 4.50
N THR A 111 -11.41 9.40 5.74
CA THR A 111 -11.49 10.82 6.06
C THR A 111 -10.14 11.34 6.55
N SER A 112 -10.01 12.67 6.67
CA SER A 112 -8.78 13.30 7.15
C SER A 112 -7.53 12.85 6.37
N LEU A 113 -7.70 12.58 5.07
CA LEU A 113 -6.62 12.21 4.16
C LEU A 113 -5.51 13.25 4.25
N ALA A 114 -4.26 12.80 4.26
CA ALA A 114 -3.13 13.71 4.33
C ALA A 114 -1.92 13.08 3.65
N LEU A 115 -1.39 13.78 2.65
CA LEU A 115 -0.08 13.48 2.10
C LEU A 115 0.99 13.92 3.11
N ARG A 116 1.90 13.00 3.44
CA ARG A 116 3.00 13.22 4.37
C ARG A 116 4.31 13.03 3.63
N ASP A 117 5.28 13.90 3.92
CA ASP A 117 6.65 13.77 3.42
C ASP A 117 7.30 12.43 3.83
N SER A 118 6.88 11.88 4.96
CA SER A 118 7.39 10.63 5.49
C SER A 118 6.29 9.84 6.20
N VAL A 119 6.02 8.63 5.71
CA VAL A 119 5.21 7.62 6.40
C VAL A 119 6.10 6.42 6.76
N SER A 120 6.05 6.07 8.04
CA SER A 120 6.74 4.91 8.60
C SER A 120 5.75 4.03 9.35
N PHE A 121 5.99 2.72 9.30
CA PHE A 121 5.24 1.75 10.10
C PHE A 121 5.99 1.49 11.41
N THR A 122 5.25 1.34 12.50
CA THR A 122 5.80 0.93 13.81
C THR A 122 6.13 -0.56 13.81
N ALA A 123 6.93 -1.01 14.79
CA ALA A 123 7.26 -2.42 14.94
C ALA A 123 6.01 -3.31 15.01
N CYS A 124 4.98 -2.90 15.76
CA CYS A 124 3.70 -3.62 15.90
C CYS A 124 2.84 -3.59 14.63
N GLU A 125 3.01 -2.59 13.77
CA GLU A 125 2.42 -2.56 12.42
C GLU A 125 3.18 -3.50 11.46
N THR A 126 4.25 -4.14 11.96
CA THR A 126 5.21 -4.97 11.20
C THR A 126 5.65 -6.27 11.90
N THR A 127 5.01 -6.71 12.99
CA THR A 127 5.43 -7.91 13.76
C THR A 127 5.26 -9.19 12.94
N GLU A 128 6.18 -10.16 12.89
CA GLU A 128 7.61 -10.22 13.29
C GLU A 128 8.44 -10.74 12.09
N ASP A 129 9.74 -10.38 12.04
CA ASP A 129 10.78 -10.75 11.05
C ASP A 129 10.62 -10.40 9.56
N ALA A 130 9.47 -10.62 8.93
CA ALA A 130 9.59 -11.29 7.63
C ALA A 130 8.59 -10.92 6.55
N LEU A 131 8.09 -9.69 6.48
CA LEU A 131 7.22 -9.31 5.36
C LEU A 131 7.79 -8.26 4.41
N TYR A 132 9.04 -7.88 4.29
CA TYR A 132 10.32 -8.56 4.42
C TYR A 132 11.33 -7.39 4.50
N SER A 133 12.39 -7.47 5.30
CA SER A 133 13.44 -6.43 5.33
C SER A 133 14.73 -6.85 4.63
N SER A 134 15.21 -6.05 3.67
CA SER A 134 16.42 -5.29 3.93
C SER A 134 16.04 -3.85 3.70
N ALA A 135 16.17 -3.03 4.75
CA ALA A 135 16.25 -1.60 4.56
C ALA A 135 17.26 -1.34 3.42
N ALA A 136 16.91 -0.45 2.48
CA ALA A 136 17.96 0.24 1.75
C ALA A 136 19.00 0.71 2.78
N PRO A 137 20.31 0.57 2.50
CA PRO A 137 21.35 0.75 3.50
C PRO A 137 21.09 2.04 4.27
N VAL A 138 21.12 1.92 5.60
CA VAL A 138 20.81 2.93 6.62
C VAL A 138 21.62 4.24 6.47
N SER A 139 22.44 4.36 5.43
CA SER A 139 23.06 5.59 4.97
C SER A 139 22.06 6.50 4.24
N SER A 140 21.05 6.95 4.97
CA SER A 140 20.24 8.18 4.82
C SER A 140 18.80 7.86 5.17
N ALA A 141 18.29 8.54 6.20
CA ALA A 141 16.87 8.59 6.55
C ALA A 141 16.05 9.17 5.39
N ARG A 142 15.89 8.40 4.31
CA ARG A 142 15.07 8.80 3.17
C ARG A 142 13.63 8.81 3.65
N ARG A 143 13.14 10.02 3.91
CA ARG A 143 11.72 10.31 4.04
C ARG A 143 11.01 9.62 2.89
N THR A 144 10.09 8.73 3.21
CA THR A 144 9.31 7.98 2.20
C THR A 144 7.92 8.61 2.16
N PRO A 145 7.60 9.41 1.12
CA PRO A 145 6.29 10.02 1.02
C PRO A 145 5.18 8.98 1.08
N GLY A 146 4.07 9.34 1.70
CA GLY A 146 2.94 8.45 1.88
C GLY A 146 1.65 9.19 2.22
N MET A 147 0.57 8.44 2.30
CA MET A 147 -0.76 8.92 2.66
C MET A 147 -1.15 8.38 4.03
N THR A 148 -1.83 9.19 4.82
CA THR A 148 -2.50 8.78 6.07
C THR A 148 -3.97 9.16 6.01
N ALA A 149 -4.84 8.39 6.66
CA ALA A 149 -6.27 8.72 6.80
C ALA A 149 -6.83 8.17 8.12
N THR A 150 -8.04 8.61 8.47
CA THR A 150 -8.89 8.00 9.49
C THR A 150 -9.99 7.21 8.80
N ILE A 151 -10.33 6.04 9.33
CA ILE A 151 -11.36 5.18 8.75
C ILE A 151 -12.66 5.37 9.54
N VAL A 152 -13.77 5.62 8.86
CA VAL A 152 -15.10 5.75 9.49
C VAL A 152 -16.12 4.90 8.74
N LEU A 153 -17.26 4.61 9.37
CA LEU A 153 -18.41 4.06 8.65
C LEU A 153 -18.95 5.12 7.68
N ALA A 154 -19.30 4.72 6.47
CA ALA A 154 -19.88 5.62 5.47
C ALA A 154 -21.29 6.08 5.86
N ASP A 155 -22.05 5.19 6.47
CA ASP A 155 -23.39 5.43 6.96
C ASP A 155 -23.46 5.22 8.47
N ASP A 156 -24.46 5.85 9.11
CA ASP A 156 -24.80 5.61 10.51
C ASP A 156 -25.40 4.20 10.65
N GLU A 157 -24.55 3.19 10.82
CA GLU A 157 -25.00 1.83 11.03
C GLU A 157 -25.53 1.62 12.45
N CYS A 158 -26.76 1.11 12.56
CA CYS A 158 -27.47 1.02 13.82
C CYS A 158 -26.76 0.06 14.79
N GLY A 159 -26.18 0.62 15.85
CA GLY A 159 -25.55 -0.16 16.91
C GLY A 159 -24.12 -0.56 16.63
N VAL A 160 -23.45 -0.04 15.60
CA VAL A 160 -22.01 -0.23 15.39
C VAL A 160 -21.29 1.10 15.60
N ILE A 161 -20.24 1.10 16.41
CA ILE A 161 -19.37 2.27 16.58
C ILE A 161 -17.93 1.91 16.26
N MET A 162 -17.27 2.73 15.45
CA MET A 162 -15.81 2.68 15.30
C MET A 162 -15.17 3.55 16.37
N THR A 163 -14.28 2.96 17.17
CA THR A 163 -13.68 3.62 18.34
C THR A 163 -12.24 4.07 18.08
N GLU A 164 -11.47 3.25 17.38
CA GLU A 164 -10.10 3.57 16.97
C GLU A 164 -9.91 3.17 15.50
N SER A 165 -9.31 4.06 14.70
CA SER A 165 -9.03 3.73 13.32
C SER A 165 -7.87 4.51 12.73
N SER A 166 -7.12 3.86 11.84
CA SER A 166 -6.07 4.51 11.09
C SER A 166 -5.75 3.77 9.79
N PHE A 167 -5.43 4.57 8.77
CA PHE A 167 -4.96 4.11 7.48
C PHE A 167 -3.59 4.71 7.20
N LYS A 168 -2.67 3.90 6.70
CA LYS A 168 -1.34 4.34 6.25
C LYS A 168 -0.99 3.65 4.94
N MET A 169 -0.45 4.40 3.99
CA MET A 169 0.01 3.88 2.71
C MET A 169 1.30 4.56 2.27
N ARG A 170 2.23 3.79 1.72
CA ARG A 170 3.44 4.32 1.08
C ARG A 170 3.83 3.48 -0.13
N ARG A 171 4.55 4.08 -1.07
CA ARG A 171 5.13 3.36 -2.20
C ARG A 171 6.32 2.54 -1.72
N ALA A 172 6.27 1.23 -1.93
CA ALA A 172 7.31 0.28 -1.53
C ALA A 172 8.32 0.04 -2.66
N TRP A 173 7.84 -0.02 -3.90
CA TRP A 173 8.68 -0.28 -5.07
C TRP A 173 8.09 0.35 -6.33
N VAL A 174 8.97 0.67 -7.28
CA VAL A 174 8.64 1.14 -8.62
C VAL A 174 9.53 0.41 -9.60
N ASN A 175 8.93 -0.07 -10.70
CA ASN A 175 9.67 -0.67 -11.79
C ASN A 175 10.61 0.36 -12.45
N PRO A 176 11.74 -0.02 -13.06
CA PRO A 176 12.67 0.94 -13.66
C PRO A 176 12.07 1.84 -14.76
N ASP A 177 10.94 1.45 -15.35
CA ASP A 177 10.21 2.25 -16.33
C ASP A 177 9.25 3.28 -15.71
N GLY A 178 9.05 3.25 -14.39
CA GLY A 178 8.17 4.17 -13.66
C GLY A 178 6.68 3.91 -13.82
N LYS A 179 6.28 2.84 -14.53
CA LYS A 179 4.86 2.58 -14.85
C LYS A 179 4.16 1.74 -13.81
N ASP A 180 4.91 0.83 -13.20
CA ASP A 180 4.41 -0.16 -12.27
C ASP A 180 4.90 0.15 -10.87
N GLU A 181 3.99 0.05 -9.90
CA GLU A 181 4.23 0.41 -8.51
C GLU A 181 3.62 -0.63 -7.59
N VAL A 182 4.30 -0.91 -6.48
CA VAL A 182 3.78 -1.70 -5.37
C VAL A 182 3.74 -0.81 -4.13
N PHE A 183 2.64 -0.90 -3.39
CA PHE A 183 2.40 -0.11 -2.19
C PHE A 183 2.36 -1.00 -0.96
N SER A 184 2.88 -0.49 0.14
CA SER A 184 2.68 -1.08 1.46
C SER A 184 1.57 -0.28 2.15
N VAL A 185 0.54 -0.99 2.57
CA VAL A 185 -0.66 -0.42 3.19
C VAL A 185 -0.86 -1.06 4.56
N TYR A 186 -1.31 -0.29 5.53
CA TYR A 186 -1.70 -0.76 6.85
C TYR A 186 -3.05 -0.17 7.21
N ILE A 187 -3.95 -1.04 7.67
CA ILE A 187 -5.27 -0.70 8.17
C ILE A 187 -5.36 -1.18 9.62
N ALA A 188 -5.74 -0.28 10.52
CA ALA A 188 -6.17 -0.61 11.87
C ALA A 188 -7.57 -0.05 12.11
N CYS A 189 -8.47 -0.88 12.61
CA CYS A 189 -9.85 -0.54 12.92
C CYS A 189 -10.29 -1.31 14.16
N THR A 190 -10.88 -0.63 15.13
CA THR A 190 -11.58 -1.26 16.26
C THR A 190 -13.04 -0.83 16.23
N SER A 191 -13.95 -1.78 16.11
CA SER A 191 -15.40 -1.54 16.21
C SER A 191 -15.99 -2.27 17.41
N ALA A 192 -17.11 -1.74 17.91
CA ALA A 192 -17.91 -2.37 18.96
C ALA A 192 -19.38 -2.39 18.53
N CYS A 193 -20.07 -3.51 18.77
CA CYS A 193 -21.53 -3.56 18.63
C CYS A 193 -22.21 -3.19 19.94
N ALA A 194 -22.95 -2.08 19.95
CA ALA A 194 -23.85 -1.69 21.03
C ALA A 194 -25.21 -2.43 20.94
N CYS A 195 -25.35 -3.37 20.02
CA CYS A 195 -26.52 -4.22 19.90
C CYS A 195 -26.57 -5.17 21.12
N GLY A 196 -27.47 -4.90 22.09
CA GLY A 196 -27.59 -5.65 23.36
C GLY A 196 -27.96 -7.14 23.28
N ILE A 197 -27.73 -7.76 22.12
CA ILE A 197 -27.82 -9.20 21.84
C ILE A 197 -26.44 -9.86 22.00
N LEU A 198 -25.35 -9.11 21.81
CA LEU A 198 -23.97 -9.58 21.94
C LEU A 198 -23.28 -8.72 23.01
N GLU A 199 -23.12 -9.25 24.23
CA GLU A 199 -22.34 -8.57 25.27
C GLU A 199 -20.87 -8.52 24.85
N ASP A 200 -20.32 -7.31 24.71
CA ASP A 200 -18.89 -7.01 24.53
C ASP A 200 -18.20 -7.59 23.27
N ASP A 201 -18.92 -7.75 22.15
CA ASP A 201 -18.26 -8.07 20.87
C ASP A 201 -17.57 -6.83 20.30
N TYR A 202 -16.25 -6.78 20.52
CA TYR A 202 -15.34 -5.87 19.83
C TYR A 202 -14.62 -6.62 18.71
N VAL A 203 -14.44 -5.95 17.58
CA VAL A 203 -13.65 -6.44 16.45
C VAL A 203 -12.45 -5.53 16.32
N ASP A 204 -11.26 -6.02 16.66
CA ASP A 204 -9.98 -5.33 16.41
C ASP A 204 -9.31 -5.93 15.18
N VAL A 205 -9.19 -5.14 14.12
CA VAL A 205 -8.59 -5.53 12.85
C VAL A 205 -7.34 -4.72 12.64
N ARG A 206 -6.20 -5.41 12.55
CA ARG A 206 -4.87 -4.82 12.29
C ARG A 206 -4.16 -5.61 11.23
N LEU A 207 -4.18 -5.11 10.00
CA LEU A 207 -3.74 -5.88 8.84
C LEU A 207 -2.81 -5.07 7.92
N PRO A 208 -1.62 -5.63 7.62
CA PRO A 208 -0.78 -5.13 6.54
C PRO A 208 -1.21 -5.73 5.19
N PHE A 209 -1.15 -4.91 4.14
CA PHE A 209 -1.48 -5.30 2.77
C PHE A 209 -0.39 -4.88 1.79
N TRP A 210 -0.23 -5.66 0.73
CA TRP A 210 0.34 -5.18 -0.52
C TRP A 210 -0.77 -4.57 -1.37
N GLY A 211 -0.54 -3.35 -1.85
CA GLY A 211 -1.44 -2.65 -2.76
C GLY A 211 -0.85 -2.53 -4.15
N ILE A 212 -1.69 -2.69 -5.17
CA ILE A 212 -1.38 -2.37 -6.56
C ILE A 212 -2.52 -1.54 -7.15
N ARG A 213 -2.23 -0.76 -8.20
CA ARG A 213 -3.29 -0.02 -8.93
C ARG A 213 -4.31 -1.01 -9.47
N ALA A 214 -5.58 -0.60 -9.42
CA ALA A 214 -6.67 -1.40 -9.95
C ALA A 214 -6.54 -1.64 -11.47
N ARG A 215 -7.25 -2.64 -11.99
CA ARG A 215 -7.29 -2.91 -13.43
C ARG A 215 -8.00 -1.78 -14.15
N VAL A 216 -7.59 -1.56 -15.39
CA VAL A 216 -8.30 -0.67 -16.31
C VAL A 216 -9.22 -1.51 -17.20
N GLY A 217 -10.50 -1.15 -17.24
CA GLY A 217 -11.52 -1.79 -18.06
C GLY A 217 -11.38 -1.47 -19.54
N PRO A 218 -12.20 -2.11 -20.40
CA PRO A 218 -12.20 -1.85 -21.85
C PRO A 218 -12.53 -0.40 -22.24
N ASP A 219 -13.19 0.32 -21.35
CA ASP A 219 -13.55 1.74 -21.48
C ASP A 219 -12.42 2.70 -21.10
N GLY A 220 -11.28 2.17 -20.66
CA GLY A 220 -10.13 2.96 -20.22
C GLY A 220 -10.26 3.51 -18.80
N ARG A 221 -11.28 3.09 -18.02
CA ARG A 221 -11.46 3.51 -16.63
C ARG A 221 -10.94 2.46 -15.66
N GLU A 222 -10.47 2.89 -14.50
CA GLU A 222 -10.13 1.96 -13.43
C GLU A 222 -11.38 1.27 -12.91
N ILE A 223 -11.30 -0.04 -12.66
CA ILE A 223 -12.36 -0.84 -12.08
C ILE A 223 -12.18 -0.82 -10.55
N GLY A 224 -13.15 -0.33 -9.79
CA GLY A 224 -13.05 -0.30 -8.33
C GLY A 224 -14.07 0.64 -7.69
N LEU A 225 -13.83 1.02 -6.43
CA LEU A 225 -14.78 1.79 -5.61
C LEU A 225 -15.04 3.23 -6.12
N GLY A 226 -14.17 3.77 -6.96
CA GLY A 226 -14.28 5.12 -7.53
C GLY A 226 -15.21 5.22 -8.75
N THR A 227 -15.70 4.11 -9.30
CA THR A 227 -16.66 4.16 -10.42
C THR A 227 -18.05 4.50 -9.89
N THR A 228 -18.70 5.49 -10.49
CA THR A 228 -19.99 6.02 -10.05
C THR A 228 -21.12 4.98 -10.13
N GLY A 229 -21.51 4.41 -8.99
CA GLY A 229 -22.91 4.26 -8.58
C GLY A 229 -23.68 2.97 -8.94
N GLU A 230 -23.23 2.12 -9.87
CA GLU A 230 -24.04 0.97 -10.31
C GLU A 230 -23.34 -0.40 -10.23
N ASP A 231 -22.01 -0.44 -10.07
CA ASP A 231 -21.24 -1.69 -10.11
C ASP A 231 -20.92 -2.29 -8.72
N ASP A 232 -21.43 -1.69 -7.64
CA ASP A 232 -21.12 -2.11 -6.27
C ASP A 232 -21.79 -3.43 -5.84
N GLU A 233 -22.78 -3.93 -6.59
CA GLU A 233 -23.61 -5.07 -6.16
C GLU A 233 -23.08 -6.47 -6.52
N ASN A 234 -21.96 -6.63 -7.22
CA ASN A 234 -21.67 -7.93 -7.86
C ASN A 234 -20.24 -8.48 -7.75
N MET A 235 -19.56 -8.32 -6.60
CA MET A 235 -18.39 -9.15 -6.27
C MET A 235 -18.74 -10.26 -5.29
N ASP A 236 -18.74 -11.50 -5.78
CA ASP A 236 -18.85 -12.71 -4.97
C ASP A 236 -17.52 -12.99 -4.25
N MET A 237 -17.30 -12.34 -3.11
CA MET A 237 -16.05 -12.40 -2.32
C MET A 237 -15.93 -13.65 -1.42
N ARG A 238 -16.72 -14.70 -1.67
CA ARG A 238 -16.90 -15.82 -0.72
C ARG A 238 -15.64 -16.66 -0.50
N THR A 239 -14.72 -16.74 -1.45
CA THR A 239 -13.59 -17.69 -1.40
C THR A 239 -12.49 -17.29 -0.40
N LEU A 240 -12.30 -15.99 -0.14
CA LEU A 240 -11.20 -15.49 0.71
C LEU A 240 -11.55 -15.36 2.20
N ARG A 241 -12.85 -15.34 2.55
CA ARG A 241 -13.33 -15.14 3.92
C ARG A 241 -12.71 -16.13 4.91
N LEU A 242 -12.71 -17.42 4.59
CA LEU A 242 -12.23 -18.47 5.50
C LEU A 242 -10.74 -18.36 5.86
N SER A 243 -9.92 -17.78 4.98
CA SER A 243 -8.47 -17.67 5.23
C SER A 243 -8.13 -16.44 6.08
N LEU A 244 -8.84 -15.33 5.88
CA LEU A 244 -8.57 -14.06 6.57
C LEU A 244 -9.14 -14.03 7.99
N SER A 245 -10.36 -14.54 8.21
CA SER A 245 -10.96 -14.56 9.56
C SER A 245 -10.08 -15.32 10.54
N ARG A 246 -9.47 -16.43 10.11
CA ARG A 246 -8.59 -17.25 10.95
C ARG A 246 -7.27 -16.55 11.29
N ALA A 247 -6.76 -15.69 10.42
CA ALA A 247 -5.49 -15.00 10.66
C ALA A 247 -5.67 -13.75 11.53
N ALA A 248 -6.79 -13.03 11.39
CA ALA A 248 -7.16 -11.94 12.28
C ALA A 248 -7.43 -12.44 13.71
N LEU A 249 -8.23 -13.50 13.89
CA LEU A 249 -8.62 -14.03 15.21
C LEU A 249 -7.47 -14.67 16.01
N ASN A 250 -6.41 -15.16 15.37
CA ASN A 250 -5.31 -15.86 16.07
C ASN A 250 -4.20 -14.91 16.56
N ARG A 251 -4.32 -13.60 16.40
CA ARG A 251 -3.34 -12.62 16.91
C ARG A 251 -3.59 -12.18 18.35
N ASP A 252 -4.75 -12.52 18.91
CA ASP A 252 -5.16 -12.17 20.28
C ASP A 252 -4.96 -13.31 21.30
N LEU A 253 -4.24 -14.38 20.93
CA LEU A 253 -3.85 -15.51 21.80
C LEU A 253 -2.32 -15.60 21.93
#